data_AF-A0A940BZ68-F1
#
_entry.id   AF-A0A940BZ68-F1
#
_cell.length_a   1.000
_cell.length_b   1.000
_cell.length_c   1.000
_cell.angle_alpha   90.00
_cell.angle_beta   90.00
_cell.angle_gamma   90.00
#
_symmetry.space_group_name_H-M   'P 1'
#
loop_
_entity.id
_entity.type
_entity.pdbx_description
1 polymer ?
#
loop_
_entity_poly.entity_id
_entity_poly.type
_entity_poly.pdbx_seq_one_letter_code
_entity_poly.pdbx_strand_id
1 'polypeptide(L)'
;MKDNIIVSKSKHFALRIIRLRKYLVSEKHEYVMSKQILRCGTSIGANVKEAIRGQSKPDFYSKLNIALKEASETEYWLELLHESGYIEEKYFSGIYNDCQEIIRILISICKTNQ
;
A
#
# COMPACT_ATOMS: atom_id res chain seq x y z
N MET A 1 4.75 -21.11 12.65
CA MET A 1 4.39 -20.40 11.39
C MET A 1 5.38 -19.28 11.22
N LYS A 2 6.17 -19.24 10.13
CA LYS A 2 6.98 -18.05 9.82
C LYS A 2 6.00 -16.88 9.66
N ASP A 3 6.14 -15.84 10.47
CA ASP A 3 5.39 -14.59 10.25
C ASP A 3 5.68 -14.12 8.84
N ASN A 4 4.65 -14.13 7.98
CA ASN A 4 4.79 -13.65 6.62
C ASN A 4 4.82 -12.12 6.68
N ILE A 5 6.02 -11.56 6.72
CA ILE A 5 6.30 -10.13 6.98
C ILE A 5 5.45 -9.22 6.08
N ILE A 6 5.23 -9.60 4.81
CA ILE A 6 4.41 -8.80 3.89
C ILE A 6 2.94 -8.73 4.31
N VAL A 7 2.41 -9.75 4.98
CA VAL A 7 1.02 -9.78 5.47
C VAL A 7 0.83 -8.81 6.62
N SER A 8 1.74 -8.86 7.60
CA SER A 8 1.65 -7.97 8.76
C SER A 8 1.86 -6.52 8.32
N LYS A 9 2.91 -6.24 7.53
CA LYS A 9 3.21 -4.88 7.05
C LYS A 9 2.09 -4.30 6.18
N SER A 10 1.60 -5.04 5.19
CA SER A 10 0.50 -4.54 4.33
C SER A 10 -0.79 -4.30 5.11
N LYS A 11 -1.10 -5.12 6.12
CA LYS A 11 -2.25 -4.89 7.01
C LYS A 11 -2.07 -3.64 7.87
N HIS A 12 -0.90 -3.46 8.48
CA HIS A 12 -0.61 -2.26 9.28
C HIS A 12 -0.65 -1.00 8.41
N PHE A 13 -0.11 -1.07 7.20
CA PHE A 13 -0.14 0.02 6.23
C PHE A 13 -1.58 0.37 5.81
N ALA A 14 -2.43 -0.63 5.52
CA ALA A 14 -3.85 -0.40 5.23
C ALA A 14 -4.57 0.35 6.36
N LEU A 15 -4.28 0.04 7.63
CA LEU A 15 -4.82 0.79 8.77
C LEU A 15 -4.31 2.24 8.82
N ARG A 16 -3.04 2.50 8.45
CA ARG A 16 -2.51 3.86 8.32
C ARG A 16 -3.21 4.62 7.18
N ILE A 17 -3.44 4.00 6.04
CA ILE A 17 -4.17 4.59 4.91
C ILE A 17 -5.61 4.94 5.29
N ILE A 18 -6.30 4.09 6.04
CA ILE A 18 -7.65 4.40 6.56
C ILE A 18 -7.63 5.64 7.45
N ARG A 19 -6.61 5.79 8.31
CA ARG A 19 -6.45 6.99 9.15
C ARG A 19 -6.13 8.23 8.32
N LEU A 20 -5.27 8.10 7.31
CA LEU A 20 -4.95 9.19 6.38
C LEU A 20 -6.21 9.68 5.66
N ARG A 21 -7.02 8.76 5.11
CA ARG A 21 -8.30 9.13 4.47
C ARG A 21 -9.25 9.84 5.43
N LYS A 22 -9.30 9.43 6.71
CA LYS A 22 -10.12 10.14 7.71
C LYS A 22 -9.65 11.57 7.88
N TYR A 23 -8.36 11.78 8.06
CA TYR A 23 -7.74 13.11 8.19
C TYR A 23 -7.97 13.98 6.95
N LEU A 24 -7.74 13.46 5.74
CA LEU A 24 -7.95 14.21 4.50
C LEU A 24 -9.40 14.70 4.35
N VAL A 25 -10.37 13.87 4.75
CA VAL A 25 -11.78 14.20 4.66
C VAL A 25 -12.22 15.16 5.78
N SER A 26 -11.84 14.90 7.03
CA SER A 26 -12.32 15.68 8.18
C SER A 26 -11.62 17.01 8.33
N GLU A 27 -10.29 17.05 8.14
CA GLU A 27 -9.48 18.24 8.42
C GLU A 27 -9.15 19.05 7.16
N LYS A 28 -9.04 18.37 6.01
CA LYS A 28 -8.63 19.01 4.75
C LYS A 28 -9.76 19.15 3.74
N HIS A 29 -10.92 18.55 4.00
CA HIS A 29 -12.06 18.53 3.10
C HIS A 29 -11.69 18.07 1.68
N GLU A 30 -10.78 17.10 1.58
CA GLU A 30 -10.34 16.49 0.32
C GLU A 30 -11.02 15.12 0.15
N TYR A 31 -11.73 14.95 -0.97
CA TYR A 31 -12.62 13.80 -1.20
C TYR A 31 -12.24 12.93 -2.40
N VAL A 32 -11.44 13.45 -3.32
CA VAL A 32 -11.12 12.79 -4.60
C VAL A 32 -9.86 11.95 -4.44
N MET A 33 -8.74 12.55 -4.05
CA MET A 33 -7.47 11.85 -3.85
C MET A 33 -7.56 10.91 -2.64
N SER A 34 -8.28 11.31 -1.59
CA SER A 34 -8.52 10.52 -0.38
C SER A 34 -9.30 9.24 -0.68
N LYS A 35 -10.18 9.27 -1.68
CA LYS A 35 -10.86 8.07 -2.19
C LYS A 35 -9.91 7.19 -3.01
N GLN A 36 -9.07 7.77 -3.86
CA GLN A 36 -8.10 7.03 -4.66
C GLN A 36 -7.08 6.31 -3.76
N ILE A 37 -6.44 7.05 -2.84
CA ILE A 37 -5.42 6.50 -1.94
C ILE A 37 -6.00 5.44 -0.98
N LEU A 38 -7.25 5.60 -0.55
CA LEU A 38 -7.92 4.58 0.26
C LEU A 38 -8.07 3.27 -0.52
N ARG A 39 -8.48 3.37 -1.79
CA ARG A 39 -8.67 2.20 -2.66
C ARG A 39 -7.35 1.49 -2.87
N CYS A 40 -6.35 2.15 -3.47
CA CYS A 40 -5.09 1.48 -3.79
C CYS A 40 -4.33 1.04 -2.53
N GLY A 41 -4.24 1.89 -1.51
CA GLY A 41 -3.48 1.59 -0.29
C GLY A 41 -4.04 0.42 0.52
N THR A 42 -5.36 0.17 0.48
CA THR A 42 -5.96 -1.01 1.13
C THR A 42 -5.95 -2.25 0.22
N SER A 43 -6.00 -2.07 -1.10
CA SER A 43 -5.89 -3.15 -2.09
C SER A 43 -4.57 -3.92 -2.02
N ILE A 44 -3.48 -3.30 -1.57
CA ILE A 44 -2.18 -3.97 -1.38
C ILE A 44 -2.34 -5.19 -0.45
N GLY A 45 -2.88 -4.97 0.76
CA GLY A 45 -3.07 -6.02 1.75
C GLY A 45 -4.12 -7.06 1.33
N ALA A 46 -5.16 -6.63 0.60
CA ALA A 46 -6.16 -7.53 0.05
C ALA A 46 -5.54 -8.52 -0.95
N ASN A 47 -4.77 -8.02 -1.92
CA ASN A 47 -4.10 -8.86 -2.91
C ASN A 47 -3.01 -9.76 -2.29
N VAL A 48 -2.27 -9.28 -1.29
CA VAL A 48 -1.33 -10.12 -0.51
C VAL A 48 -2.08 -11.26 0.19
N LYS A 49 -3.27 -10.98 0.75
CA LYS A 49 -4.09 -12.00 1.41
C LYS A 49 -4.63 -13.03 0.43
N GLU A 50 -5.04 -12.60 -0.76
CA GLU A 50 -5.45 -13.49 -1.86
C GLU A 50 -4.29 -14.35 -2.35
N ALA A 51 -3.10 -13.78 -2.54
CA ALA A 51 -1.93 -14.52 -2.99
C ALA A 51 -1.65 -15.74 -2.12
N ILE A 52 -1.71 -15.59 -0.80
CA ILE A 52 -1.45 -16.66 0.18
C ILE A 52 -2.49 -17.79 0.12
N ARG A 53 -3.68 -17.49 -0.40
CA ARG A 53 -4.74 -18.48 -0.65
C ARG A 53 -4.79 -18.93 -2.12
N GLY A 54 -3.82 -18.51 -2.92
CA GLY A 54 -3.72 -18.83 -4.33
C GLY A 54 -3.61 -20.33 -4.56
N GLN A 55 -4.22 -20.80 -5.65
CA GLN A 55 -4.31 -22.24 -5.95
C GLN A 55 -3.05 -22.80 -6.62
N SER A 56 -2.16 -21.92 -7.08
CA SER A 56 -0.93 -22.30 -7.78
C SER A 56 0.17 -21.25 -7.61
N LYS A 57 1.41 -21.60 -7.94
CA LYS A 57 2.53 -20.63 -7.96
C LYS A 57 2.26 -19.46 -8.92
N PRO A 58 1.80 -19.65 -10.18
CA PRO A 58 1.47 -18.54 -11.06
C PRO A 58 0.39 -17.61 -10.49
N ASP A 59 -0.64 -18.16 -9.85
CA ASP A 59 -1.70 -17.37 -9.22
C ASP A 59 -1.16 -16.53 -8.05
N PHE A 60 -0.32 -17.13 -7.19
CA PHE A 60 0.39 -16.41 -6.13
C PHE A 60 1.17 -15.20 -6.66
N TYR A 61 1.97 -15.37 -7.71
CA TYR A 61 2.75 -14.27 -8.29
C TYR A 61 1.90 -13.24 -9.01
N SER A 62 0.84 -13.66 -9.70
CA SER A 62 -0.11 -12.74 -10.34
C SER A 62 -0.70 -11.78 -9.32
N LYS A 63 -1.17 -12.30 -8.17
CA LYS A 63 -1.73 -11.50 -7.07
C LYS A 63 -0.70 -10.59 -6.41
N LEU A 64 0.54 -11.06 -6.20
CA LEU A 64 1.60 -10.18 -5.67
C LEU A 64 2.01 -9.07 -6.65
N ASN A 65 1.98 -9.32 -7.95
CA ASN A 65 2.21 -8.28 -8.95
C ASN A 65 1.09 -7.23 -8.96
N ILE A 66 -0.16 -7.64 -8.72
CA ILE A 66 -1.25 -6.67 -8.51
C ILE A 66 -0.99 -5.85 -7.24
N ALA A 67 -0.62 -6.50 -6.13
CA ALA A 67 -0.28 -5.77 -4.90
C ALA A 67 0.88 -4.77 -5.11
N LEU A 68 1.87 -5.11 -5.94
CA LEU A 68 2.97 -4.20 -6.29
C LEU A 68 2.49 -3.00 -7.10
N LYS A 69 1.60 -3.19 -8.08
CA LYS A 69 0.98 -2.09 -8.84
C LYS A 69 0.20 -1.14 -7.93
N GLU A 70 -0.60 -1.70 -7.02
CA GLU A 70 -1.36 -0.91 -6.03
C GLU A 70 -0.43 -0.14 -5.08
N ALA A 71 0.72 -0.71 -4.72
CA ALA A 71 1.72 -0.03 -3.90
C ALA A 71 2.36 1.15 -4.64
N SER A 72 2.72 0.98 -5.91
CA SER A 72 3.22 2.09 -6.74
C SER A 72 2.17 3.18 -6.99
N GLU A 73 0.89 2.82 -7.19
CA GLU A 73 -0.18 3.82 -7.28
C GLU A 73 -0.35 4.56 -5.95
N THR A 74 -0.26 3.85 -4.81
CA THR A 74 -0.34 4.47 -3.49
C THR A 74 0.80 5.44 -3.24
N GLU A 75 2.02 5.07 -3.63
CA GLU A 75 3.20 5.94 -3.57
C GLU A 75 2.97 7.25 -4.32
N TYR A 76 2.52 7.16 -5.58
CA TYR A 76 2.22 8.34 -6.40
C TYR A 76 1.21 9.28 -5.74
N TRP A 77 0.13 8.73 -5.16
CA TRP A 77 -0.84 9.56 -4.44
C TRP A 77 -0.28 10.19 -3.17
N LEU A 78 0.65 9.52 -2.46
CA LEU A 78 1.32 10.09 -1.29
C LEU A 78 2.19 11.30 -1.69
N GLU A 79 2.93 11.19 -2.79
CA GLU A 79 3.74 12.28 -3.35
C GLU A 79 2.85 13.47 -3.72
N LEU A 80 1.78 13.23 -4.49
CA LEU A 80 0.82 14.28 -4.86
C LEU A 80 0.21 14.98 -3.64
N LEU A 81 -0.23 14.22 -2.64
CA LEU A 81 -0.84 14.77 -1.42
C LEU A 81 0.18 15.58 -0.59
N HIS A 82 1.46 15.23 -0.64
CA HIS A 82 2.51 15.99 0.01
C HIS A 82 2.84 17.27 -0.76
N GLU A 83 3.15 17.16 -2.05
CA GLU A 83 3.54 18.29 -2.91
C GLU A 83 2.43 19.35 -3.04
N SER A 84 1.16 18.93 -2.97
CA SER A 84 0.01 19.84 -2.96
C SER A 84 -0.37 20.39 -1.57
N GLY A 85 0.38 20.04 -0.52
CA GLY A 85 0.21 20.61 0.82
C GLY A 85 -0.91 20.01 1.67
N TYR A 86 -1.49 18.88 1.27
CA TYR A 86 -2.48 18.17 2.09
C TYR A 86 -1.84 17.44 3.28
N ILE A 87 -0.59 16.98 3.13
CA ILE A 87 0.16 16.25 4.15
C ILE A 87 1.49 16.94 4.43
N GLU A 88 1.72 17.31 5.69
CA GLU A 88 3.00 17.84 6.14
C GLU A 88 4.11 16.77 6.09
N GLU A 89 5.35 17.18 5.84
CA GLU A 89 6.53 16.31 5.75
C GLU A 89 6.64 15.31 6.92
N LYS A 90 6.39 15.77 8.15
CA LYS A 90 6.44 14.93 9.36
C LYS A 90 5.49 13.73 9.33
N TYR A 91 4.36 13.85 8.63
CA TYR A 91 3.39 12.76 8.47
C TYR A 91 3.66 11.96 7.18
N PHE A 92 4.08 12.65 6.12
CA PHE A 92 4.40 12.05 4.82
C PHE A 92 5.53 11.03 4.94
N SER A 93 6.69 11.41 5.49
CA SER A 93 7.89 10.56 5.45
C SER A 93 7.67 9.19 6.08
N GLY A 94 6.91 9.14 7.18
CA GLY A 94 6.59 7.89 7.85
C GLY A 94 5.67 7.00 7.02
N ILE A 95 4.68 7.54 6.31
CA ILE A 95 3.75 6.73 5.50
C ILE A 95 4.47 6.30 4.21
N TYR A 96 5.23 7.22 3.60
CA TYR A 96 6.00 6.96 2.40
C TYR A 96 7.05 5.85 2.62
N ASN A 97 7.79 5.89 3.73
CA ASN A 97 8.78 4.87 4.06
C ASN A 97 8.17 3.47 4.24
N ASP A 98 6.98 3.36 4.86
CA ASP A 98 6.25 2.09 4.94
C ASP A 98 5.85 1.57 3.55
N CYS A 99 5.37 2.47 2.67
CA CYS A 99 5.00 2.12 1.30
C CYS A 99 6.22 1.61 0.51
N GLN A 100 7.34 2.33 0.60
CA GLN A 100 8.62 1.97 0.00
C GLN A 100 9.15 0.62 0.50
N GLU A 101 9.03 0.36 1.80
CA GLU A 101 9.42 -0.93 2.37
C GLU A 101 8.57 -2.08 1.80
N ILE A 102 7.25 -1.89 1.69
CA ILE A 102 6.34 -2.86 1.08
C ILE A 102 6.72 -3.11 -0.39
N ILE A 103 6.99 -2.06 -1.17
CA ILE A 103 7.42 -2.17 -2.57
C ILE A 103 8.69 -3.01 -2.67
N ARG A 104 9.71 -2.74 -1.85
CA ARG A 104 10.97 -3.51 -1.84
C ARG A 104 10.74 -4.99 -1.52
N ILE A 105 9.89 -5.29 -0.55
CA ILE A 105 9.55 -6.67 -0.18
C ILE A 105 8.83 -7.37 -1.34
N LEU A 106 7.83 -6.73 -1.94
CA LEU A 106 7.08 -7.30 -3.08
C LEU A 106 7.98 -7.56 -4.28
N ILE A 107 8.85 -6.60 -4.64
CA ILE A 107 9.84 -6.76 -5.72
C ILE A 107 10.76 -7.94 -5.42
N SER A 108 11.28 -8.06 -4.19
CA SER A 108 12.14 -9.16 -3.79
C SER A 108 11.43 -10.51 -3.98
N ILE A 109 10.18 -10.64 -3.48
CA ILE A 109 9.41 -11.88 -3.61
C ILE A 109 9.14 -12.24 -5.08
N CYS A 110 8.75 -11.25 -5.89
CA CYS A 110 8.46 -11.47 -7.31
C CYS A 110 9.71 -11.80 -8.15
N LYS A 111 10.90 -11.30 -7.77
CA LYS A 111 12.16 -11.57 -8.48
C LYS A 111 12.78 -12.93 -8.14
N THR A 112 12.61 -13.44 -6.92
CA THR A 112 13.30 -14.66 -6.46
C THR A 112 12.91 -15.94 -7.23
N ASN A 113 11.85 -15.94 -8.04
CA ASN A 113 11.41 -17.13 -8.81
C ASN A 113 10.92 -16.79 -10.24
N GLN A 114 11.49 -15.75 -10.86
CA GLN A 114 11.47 -15.61 -12.32
C GLN A 114 12.63 -16.39 -12.94
#